data_AF-A0A402DUK2-F1
#
_entry.id   AF-A0A402DUK2-F1
#
_cell.length_a   1.000
_cell.length_b   1.000
_cell.length_c   1.000
_cell.angle_alpha   90.00
_cell.angle_beta   90.00
_cell.angle_gamma   90.00
#
_symmetry.space_group_name_H-M   'P 1'
#
loop_
_entity.id
_entity.type
_entity.pdbx_description
1 polymer ?
#
loop_
_entity_poly.entity_id
_entity_poly.type
_entity_poly.pdbx_seq_one_letter_code
_entity_poly.pdbx_strand_id
1 'polypeptide(L)'
;MAVTAFQDLPLADRDRAWDGAAAEKRVRAWAKADDEPNERYRDAHVWYDADAKDNFGSYKLLVADVVDGRLKAVPRGVFAAAAVMQGSRGGVDLPDKDRDRVKSHLAKYYAKLDETPPWDA
;
A
#
# COMPACT_ATOMS: atom_id res chain seq x y z
N MET A 1 0.34 8.38 14.55
CA MET A 1 -0.78 8.02 13.65
C MET A 1 -0.25 7.03 12.63
N ALA A 2 -0.85 5.84 12.50
CA ALA A 2 -0.25 4.70 11.77
C ALA A 2 -0.82 4.47 10.35
N VAL A 3 -1.96 5.08 9.99
CA VAL A 3 -2.50 5.02 8.62
C VAL A 3 -2.00 6.20 7.82
N THR A 4 -1.49 5.95 6.62
CA THR A 4 -0.99 7.00 5.72
C THR A 4 -2.15 7.86 5.20
N ALA A 5 -1.88 9.14 4.94
CA ALA A 5 -2.85 9.98 4.27
C ALA A 5 -3.17 9.39 2.90
N PHE A 6 -4.43 9.49 2.47
CA PHE A 6 -4.79 9.05 1.13
C PHE A 6 -4.13 9.97 0.11
N GLN A 7 -3.13 9.45 -0.59
CA GLN A 7 -2.32 10.21 -1.55
C GLN A 7 -3.00 10.40 -2.92
N ASP A 8 -4.18 9.82 -3.11
CA ASP A 8 -4.93 9.85 -4.36
C ASP A 8 -4.07 9.49 -5.59
N LEU A 9 -3.18 8.50 -5.44
CA LEU A 9 -2.21 8.15 -6.47
C LEU A 9 -2.91 7.85 -7.82
N PRO A 10 -2.31 8.25 -8.95
CA PRO A 10 -2.79 7.81 -10.25
C PRO A 10 -2.73 6.28 -10.33
N LEU A 11 -3.69 5.69 -11.04
CA LEU A 11 -3.72 4.25 -11.25
C LEU A 11 -2.72 3.86 -12.34
N ALA A 12 -2.03 2.74 -12.13
CA ALA A 12 -1.34 2.05 -13.21
C ALA A 12 -2.35 1.26 -14.07
N ASP A 13 -1.90 0.76 -15.23
CA ASP A 13 -2.72 -0.09 -16.08
C ASP A 13 -3.28 -1.29 -15.30
N ARG A 14 -4.57 -1.58 -15.51
CA ARG A 14 -5.30 -2.61 -14.78
C ARG A 14 -4.70 -4.00 -14.96
N ASP A 15 -4.23 -4.31 -16.15
CA ASP A 15 -3.65 -5.61 -16.50
C ASP A 15 -2.18 -5.76 -16.10
N ARG A 16 -1.58 -4.70 -15.54
CA ARG A 16 -0.18 -4.71 -15.11
C ARG A 16 0.06 -5.84 -14.11
N ALA A 17 1.11 -6.62 -14.35
CA ALA A 17 1.56 -7.64 -13.43
C ALA A 17 1.97 -7.03 -12.07
N TRP A 18 1.77 -7.80 -11.00
CA TRP A 18 2.17 -7.40 -9.65
C TRP A 18 3.24 -8.31 -9.10
N ASP A 19 4.37 -7.70 -8.77
CA ASP A 19 5.45 -8.30 -8.01
C ASP A 19 5.80 -7.31 -6.89
N GLY A 20 5.30 -7.59 -5.68
CA GLY A 20 5.52 -6.72 -4.54
C GLY A 20 6.99 -6.59 -4.13
N ALA A 21 7.80 -7.65 -4.33
CA ALA A 21 9.23 -7.61 -4.00
C ALA A 21 10.01 -6.76 -5.01
N ALA A 22 9.66 -6.85 -6.29
CA ALA A 22 10.27 -5.98 -7.30
C ALA A 22 9.78 -4.52 -7.17
N ALA A 23 8.51 -4.30 -6.82
CA ALA A 23 7.95 -2.97 -6.58
C ALA A 23 8.61 -2.30 -5.38
N GLU A 24 8.82 -3.02 -4.28
CA GLU A 24 9.50 -2.52 -3.09
C GLU A 24 10.88 -1.94 -3.41
N LYS A 25 11.70 -2.67 -4.17
CA LYS A 25 13.04 -2.21 -4.58
C LYS A 25 12.98 -0.94 -5.42
N ARG A 26 12.03 -0.87 -6.36
CA ARG A 26 11.84 0.31 -7.21
C ARG A 26 11.36 1.52 -6.40
N VAL A 27 10.43 1.30 -5.47
CA VAL A 27 9.91 2.36 -4.58
C VAL A 27 11.02 2.90 -3.68
N ARG A 28 11.87 2.04 -3.09
CA ARG A 28 13.03 2.50 -2.30
C ARG A 28 13.96 3.40 -3.10
N ALA A 29 14.38 2.93 -4.28
CA ALA A 29 15.27 3.69 -5.15
C ALA A 29 14.64 5.03 -5.58
N TRP A 30 13.36 5.02 -5.97
CA TRP A 30 12.64 6.24 -6.34
C TRP A 30 12.50 7.21 -5.18
N ALA A 31 12.21 6.70 -3.98
CA ALA A 31 12.07 7.47 -2.76
C ALA A 31 13.41 8.01 -2.23
N LYS A 32 14.56 7.48 -2.71
CA LYS A 32 15.88 7.69 -2.10
C LYS A 32 15.88 7.26 -0.63
N ALA A 33 15.30 6.09 -0.37
CA ALA A 33 15.18 5.47 0.94
C ALA A 33 16.16 4.29 1.01
N ASP A 34 17.46 4.60 0.90
CA ASP A 34 18.54 3.60 0.86
C ASP A 34 18.83 3.05 2.27
N ASP A 35 19.00 3.94 3.24
CA ASP A 35 19.35 3.58 4.62
C ASP A 35 18.13 3.44 5.53
N GLU A 36 17.14 4.33 5.37
CA GLU A 36 15.93 4.36 6.21
C GLU A 36 14.67 4.76 5.40
N PRO A 37 13.47 4.33 5.84
CA PRO A 37 12.22 4.79 5.27
C PRO A 37 12.05 6.31 5.40
N ASN A 38 11.48 6.93 4.37
CA ASN A 38 11.14 8.34 4.38
C ASN A 38 9.69 8.56 3.94
N GLU A 39 9.26 9.81 3.88
CA GLU A 39 7.88 10.15 3.53
C GLU A 39 7.46 9.65 2.14
N ARG A 40 8.37 9.63 1.17
CA ARG A 40 8.09 9.13 -0.17
C ARG A 40 7.92 7.62 -0.19
N TYR A 41 8.70 6.89 0.62
CA TYR A 41 8.52 5.45 0.80
C TYR A 41 7.19 5.13 1.51
N ARG A 42 6.84 5.94 2.52
CA ARG A 42 5.56 5.85 3.24
C ARG A 42 4.36 5.94 2.29
N ASP A 43 4.40 6.82 1.31
CA ASP A 43 3.30 7.07 0.38
C ASP A 43 2.94 5.87 -0.51
N ALA A 44 3.82 4.88 -0.64
CA ALA A 44 3.55 3.64 -1.37
C ALA A 44 2.78 2.59 -0.55
N HIS A 45 2.66 2.80 0.77
CA HIS A 45 2.10 1.87 1.74
C HIS A 45 0.82 2.44 2.36
N VAL A 46 -0.12 1.56 2.71
CA VAL A 46 -1.39 1.98 3.34
C VAL A 46 -1.25 2.17 4.86
N TRP A 47 -0.31 1.45 5.48
CA TRP A 47 -0.11 1.47 6.92
C TRP A 47 1.37 1.45 7.27
N TYR A 48 1.75 2.12 8.36
CA TYR A 48 3.08 2.03 8.95
C TYR A 48 3.03 2.16 10.48
N ASP A 49 3.98 1.53 11.18
CA ASP A 49 4.17 1.77 12.61
C ASP A 49 4.90 3.11 12.83
N ALA A 50 4.23 4.05 13.49
CA ALA A 50 4.79 5.37 13.78
C ALA A 50 5.87 5.33 14.87
N ASP A 51 5.84 4.31 15.74
CA ASP A 51 6.80 4.12 16.82
C ASP A 51 8.09 3.42 16.32
N ALA A 52 8.06 2.86 15.11
CA ALA A 52 9.19 2.19 14.45
C ALA A 52 9.37 2.67 12.99
N LYS A 53 9.26 3.98 12.76
CA LYS A 53 9.28 4.64 11.44
C LYS A 53 10.61 4.51 10.67
N ASP A 54 11.69 4.22 11.35
CA ASP A 54 13.04 4.00 10.81
C ASP A 54 13.26 2.56 10.32
N ASN A 55 12.30 1.67 10.56
CA ASN A 55 12.36 0.27 10.13
C ASN A 55 11.45 0.01 8.92
N PHE A 56 12.03 -0.46 7.81
CA PHE A 56 11.26 -0.82 6.61
C PHE A 56 10.18 -1.88 6.86
N GLY A 57 10.42 -2.82 7.78
CA GLY A 57 9.45 -3.85 8.15
C GLY A 57 8.19 -3.31 8.83
N SER A 58 8.24 -2.07 9.30
CA SER A 58 7.10 -1.38 9.91
C SER A 58 6.10 -0.87 8.88
N TYR A 59 6.42 -0.87 7.60
CA TYR A 59 5.55 -0.40 6.51
C TYR A 59 4.85 -1.59 5.85
N LYS A 60 3.52 -1.60 5.90
CA LYS A 60 2.70 -2.74 5.51
C LYS A 60 1.74 -2.35 4.39
N LEU A 61 1.31 -3.35 3.64
CA LEU A 61 0.35 -3.19 2.54
C LEU A 61 0.88 -2.24 1.46
N LEU A 62 2.00 -2.62 0.83
CA LEU A 62 2.50 -1.97 -0.37
C LEU A 62 1.46 -2.10 -1.49
N VAL A 63 0.99 -0.97 -2.01
CA VAL A 63 -0.04 -0.93 -3.08
C VAL A 63 0.44 -0.21 -4.33
N ALA A 64 1.60 0.44 -4.28
CA ALA A 64 2.12 1.26 -5.37
C ALA A 64 3.45 0.73 -5.92
N ASP A 65 3.72 1.09 -7.17
CA ASP A 65 4.97 0.83 -7.87
C ASP A 65 5.38 2.08 -8.65
N VAL A 66 6.64 2.13 -9.07
CA VAL A 66 7.18 3.19 -9.91
C VAL A 66 6.97 2.81 -11.37
N VAL A 67 6.11 3.56 -12.06
CA VAL A 67 5.77 3.37 -13.48
C VAL A 67 6.02 4.69 -14.20
N ASP A 68 6.86 4.68 -15.23
CA ASP A 68 7.28 5.87 -15.98
C ASP A 68 7.84 6.98 -15.07
N GLY A 69 8.64 6.58 -14.07
CA GLY A 69 9.27 7.50 -13.10
C GLY A 69 8.32 8.09 -12.06
N ARG A 70 7.04 7.68 -12.04
CA ARG A 70 6.03 8.18 -11.11
C ARG A 70 5.49 7.05 -10.24
N LEU A 71 5.19 7.36 -8.98
CA LEU A 71 4.51 6.44 -8.09
C LEU A 71 3.05 6.32 -8.52
N LYS A 72 2.59 5.11 -8.86
CA LYS A 72 1.21 4.81 -9.24
C LYS A 72 0.68 3.68 -8.36
N ALA A 73 -0.58 3.78 -7.92
CA ALA A 73 -1.24 2.65 -7.28
C ALA A 73 -1.49 1.56 -8.33
N VAL A 74 -1.04 0.33 -8.04
CA VAL A 74 -1.18 -0.81 -8.96
C VAL A 74 -2.42 -1.60 -8.57
N PRO A 75 -3.40 -1.82 -9.47
CA PRO A 75 -4.67 -2.45 -9.09
C PRO A 75 -4.52 -3.82 -8.44
N ARG A 76 -3.65 -4.68 -8.99
CA ARG A 76 -3.33 -5.98 -8.39
C ARG A 76 -2.63 -5.87 -7.02
N GLY A 77 -1.90 -4.79 -6.76
CA GLY A 77 -1.33 -4.50 -5.44
C GLY A 77 -2.40 -4.10 -4.42
N VAL A 78 -3.35 -3.25 -4.83
CA VAL A 78 -4.53 -2.89 -4.02
C VAL A 78 -5.35 -4.14 -3.67
N PHE A 79 -5.62 -5.02 -4.64
CA PHE A 79 -6.34 -6.26 -4.40
C PHE A 79 -5.57 -7.23 -3.50
N ALA A 80 -4.24 -7.33 -3.67
CA ALA A 80 -3.40 -8.13 -2.78
C ALA A 80 -3.45 -7.61 -1.33
N ALA A 81 -3.38 -6.29 -1.13
CA ALA A 81 -3.51 -5.68 0.19
C ALA A 81 -4.89 -5.94 0.82
N ALA A 82 -5.97 -5.84 0.04
CA ALA A 82 -7.32 -6.17 0.52
C ALA A 82 -7.49 -7.66 0.86
N ALA A 83 -6.91 -8.56 0.06
CA ALA A 83 -6.91 -9.98 0.35
C ALA A 83 -6.18 -10.30 1.66
N VAL A 84 -5.06 -9.61 1.94
CA VAL A 84 -4.35 -9.70 3.23
C VAL A 84 -5.22 -9.18 4.38
N MET A 85 -5.96 -8.09 4.17
CA MET A 85 -6.94 -7.60 5.18
C MET A 85 -8.06 -8.62 5.46
N GLN A 86 -8.33 -9.53 4.51
CA GLN A 86 -9.26 -10.66 4.65
C GLN A 86 -8.58 -11.96 5.12
N GLY A 87 -7.33 -11.90 5.60
CA GLY A 87 -6.64 -13.05 6.20
C GLY A 87 -5.79 -13.87 5.23
N SER A 88 -5.68 -13.48 3.96
CA SER A 88 -4.72 -14.11 3.05
C SER A 88 -3.29 -14.00 3.60
N ARG A 89 -2.48 -15.04 3.39
CA ARG A 89 -1.10 -15.11 3.90
C ARG A 89 -0.96 -14.97 5.42
N GLY A 90 -2.00 -15.34 6.19
CA GLY A 90 -2.03 -15.21 7.64
C GLY A 90 -2.46 -13.82 8.14
N GLY A 91 -2.87 -12.93 7.22
CA GLY A 91 -3.34 -11.59 7.54
C GLY A 91 -2.20 -10.58 7.69
N VAL A 92 -2.55 -9.42 8.25
CA VAL A 92 -1.60 -8.37 8.61
C VAL A 92 -1.69 -8.09 10.10
N ASP A 93 -0.53 -8.00 10.71
CA ASP A 93 -0.35 -7.56 12.08
C ASP A 93 -0.48 -6.03 12.14
N LEU A 94 -1.58 -5.52 12.68
CA LEU A 94 -1.77 -4.10 12.97
C LEU A 94 -2.86 -3.94 14.05
N PRO A 95 -2.86 -2.83 14.82
CA PRO A 95 -3.83 -2.62 15.89
C PRO A 95 -5.27 -2.59 15.37
N ASP A 96 -6.21 -3.19 16.10
CA ASP A 96 -7.62 -3.27 15.67
C ASP A 96 -8.24 -1.90 15.36
N LYS A 97 -7.86 -0.87 16.13
CA LYS A 97 -8.29 0.53 15.92
C LYS A 97 -7.92 1.10 14.55
N ASP A 98 -6.92 0.54 13.86
CA ASP A 98 -6.48 1.01 12.53
C ASP A 98 -7.09 0.19 11.39
N ARG A 99 -7.70 -0.98 11.67
CA ARG A 99 -8.25 -1.88 10.63
C ARG A 99 -9.30 -1.18 9.77
N ASP A 100 -10.26 -0.51 10.38
CA ASP A 100 -11.33 0.17 9.65
C ASP A 100 -10.79 1.32 8.80
N ARG A 101 -9.81 2.06 9.32
CA ARG A 101 -9.14 3.15 8.58
C ARG A 101 -8.35 2.63 7.38
N VAL A 102 -7.68 1.48 7.50
CA VAL A 102 -6.99 0.80 6.40
C VAL A 102 -7.99 0.33 5.35
N LYS A 103 -9.10 -0.29 5.77
CA LYS A 103 -10.20 -0.68 4.87
C LYS A 103 -10.76 0.54 4.13
N SER A 104 -11.07 1.62 4.83
CA SER A 104 -11.53 2.87 4.19
C SER A 104 -10.51 3.46 3.22
N HIS A 105 -9.21 3.36 3.51
CA HIS A 105 -8.16 3.81 2.58
C HIS A 105 -8.18 2.96 1.30
N LEU A 106 -8.17 1.63 1.42
CA LEU A 106 -8.24 0.73 0.28
C LEU A 106 -9.55 0.91 -0.50
N ALA A 107 -10.68 1.09 0.17
CA ALA A 107 -11.99 1.31 -0.45
C ALA A 107 -11.99 2.51 -1.42
N LYS A 108 -11.22 3.56 -1.13
CA LYS A 108 -11.06 4.70 -2.07
C LYS A 108 -10.37 4.28 -3.36
N TYR A 109 -9.37 3.41 -3.31
CA TYR A 109 -8.74 2.87 -4.52
C TYR A 109 -9.66 1.89 -5.26
N TYR A 110 -10.45 1.09 -4.55
CA TYR A 110 -11.50 0.26 -5.15
C TYR A 110 -12.53 1.12 -5.90
N ALA A 111 -12.99 2.22 -5.30
CA ALA A 111 -13.88 3.17 -5.97
C ALA A 111 -13.25 3.80 -7.22
N LYS A 112 -11.95 4.17 -7.19
CA LYS A 112 -11.22 4.64 -8.39
C LYS A 112 -11.11 3.58 -9.49
N LEU A 113 -11.25 2.31 -9.15
CA LEU A 113 -11.19 1.17 -10.06
C LEU A 113 -12.56 0.68 -10.52
N ASP A 114 -13.64 1.34 -10.10
CA ASP A 114 -15.03 0.89 -10.27
C ASP A 114 -15.25 -0.54 -9.73
N GLU A 115 -14.63 -0.84 -8.58
CA GLU A 115 -14.68 -2.14 -7.90
C GLU A 115 -15.32 -2.06 -6.51
N THR A 116 -15.91 -3.17 -6.06
CA THR A 116 -16.41 -3.32 -4.69
C THR A 116 -15.35 -3.98 -3.81
N PRO A 117 -14.97 -3.38 -2.66
CA PRO A 117 -14.02 -4.00 -1.76
C PRO A 117 -14.62 -5.25 -1.09
N PRO A 118 -13.78 -6.23 -0.70
CA PRO A 118 -14.25 -7.56 -0.30
C PRO A 118 -14.98 -7.60 1.07
N TRP A 119 -14.99 -6.52 1.84
CA TRP A 119 -15.76 -6.41 3.08
C TRP A 119 -17.13 -5.75 2.87
N ASP A 120 -17.41 -5.21 1.68
CA ASP A 120 -18.70 -4.61 1.31
C ASP A 120 -19.44 -5.47 0.25
N ALA A 121 -18.89 -6.65 -0.07
CA ALA A 121 -19.39 -7.60 -1.06
C ALA A 121 -20.34 -8.65 -0.45
#